data_AF-A0A4Q3XVZ0-F1
#
_entry.id   AF-A0A4Q3XVZ0-F1
#
_cell.length_a   1.000
_cell.length_b   1.000
_cell.length_c   1.000
_cell.angle_alpha   90.00
_cell.angle_beta   90.00
_cell.angle_gamma   90.00
#
_symmetry.space_group_name_H-M   'P 1'
#
loop_
_entity.id
_entity.type
_entity.pdbx_description
1 polymer ?
#
loop_
_entity_poly.entity_id
_entity_poly.type
_entity_poly.pdbx_seq_one_letter_code
_entity_poly.pdbx_strand_id
1 'polypeptide(L)' 'MRALTWHGKHDVRVDTVDDPEILNPRDVIIKVTATAICGSDLHLYD' A
#
# COMPACT_ATOMS: atom_id res chain seq x y z
N MET A 1 3.29 10.10 -3.06
CA MET A 1 2.85 9.11 -4.08
C MET A 1 1.38 8.69 -3.90
N ARG A 2 0.76 8.03 -4.91
CA ARG A 2 -0.59 7.43 -4.75
C ARG A 2 -0.50 6.03 -4.14
N ALA A 3 -1.38 5.70 -3.19
CA ALA A 3 -1.44 4.38 -2.57
C ALA A 3 -2.90 3.94 -2.29
N LEU A 4 -3.18 2.64 -2.35
CA LEU A 4 -4.43 2.07 -1.85
C LEU A 4 -4.34 2.02 -0.31
N THR A 5 -5.29 2.63 0.38
CA THR A 5 -5.34 2.75 1.84
C THR A 5 -6.65 2.17 2.37
N TRP A 6 -6.59 1.60 3.56
CA TRP A 6 -7.75 1.06 4.26
C TRP A 6 -8.36 2.12 5.17
N HIS A 7 -9.65 2.39 4.99
CA HIS A 7 -10.45 3.35 5.76
C HIS A 7 -11.51 2.69 6.63
N GLY A 8 -11.71 1.38 6.44
CA GLY A 8 -12.62 0.58 7.24
C GLY A 8 -13.09 -0.65 6.48
N LYS A 9 -13.93 -1.46 7.14
CA LYS A 9 -14.57 -2.61 6.51
C LYS A 9 -15.35 -2.16 5.26
N HIS A 10 -15.04 -2.78 4.13
CA HIS A 10 -15.53 -2.44 2.79
C HIS A 10 -15.23 -1.00 2.31
N ASP A 11 -14.28 -0.29 2.93
CA ASP A 11 -13.88 1.07 2.55
C ASP A 11 -12.37 1.13 2.33
N VAL A 12 -11.97 1.08 1.05
CA VAL A 12 -10.60 1.29 0.61
C VAL A 12 -10.57 2.37 -0.46
N ARG A 13 -9.56 3.24 -0.41
CA ARG A 13 -9.48 4.42 -1.27
C ARG A 13 -8.06 4.58 -1.80
N VAL A 14 -7.92 5.30 -2.91
CA VAL A 14 -6.61 5.69 -3.40
C VAL A 14 -6.33 7.10 -2.92
N ASP A 15 -5.43 7.22 -1.96
CA ASP A 15 -5.01 8.50 -1.39
C ASP A 15 -3.67 8.96 -1.98
N THR A 16 -3.40 10.26 -1.84
CA THR A 16 -2.03 10.78 -2.00
C THR A 16 -1.38 10.80 -0.62
N VAL A 17 -0.29 10.05 -0.47
CA VAL A 17 0.51 9.92 0.75
C VAL A 17 1.93 10.42 0.49
N ASP A 18 2.73 10.59 1.53
CA ASP A 18 4.13 10.99 1.39
C ASP A 18 4.93 9.93 0.62
N ASP A 19 6.02 10.37 -0.03
CA ASP A 19 6.94 9.44 -0.68
C ASP A 19 7.73 8.65 0.37
N PRO A 20 8.08 7.38 0.10
CA PRO A 20 8.79 6.55 1.07
C PRO A 20 10.21 7.05 1.30
N GLU A 21 10.72 6.83 2.51
CA GLU A 21 12.08 7.17 2.91
C GLU A 21 12.88 5.91 3.29
N ILE A 22 14.20 5.99 3.17
CA ILE A 22 15.12 4.95 3.64
C ILE A 22 15.32 5.13 5.14
N LEU A 23 14.87 4.17 5.94
CA LEU A 23 14.97 4.24 7.40
C LEU A 23 16.17 3.42 7.93
N ASN A 24 16.53 2.35 7.25
CA ASN A 24 17.61 1.45 7.64
C ASN A 24 18.65 1.31 6.51
N PRO A 25 19.91 0.95 6.84
CA PRO A 25 20.99 0.83 5.86
C PRO A 25 20.77 -0.20 4.74
N ARG A 26 19.77 -1.07 4.85
CA ARG A 26 19.48 -2.15 3.87
C ARG A 26 18.18 -1.95 3.11
N ASP A 27 17.49 -0.83 3.31
CA ASP A 27 16.23 -0.58 2.63
C ASP A 27 16.50 -0.14 1.17
N VAL A 28 15.50 -0.33 0.32
CA VAL A 28 15.50 0.18 -1.06
C VAL A 28 14.10 0.68 -1.41
N ILE A 29 14.04 1.77 -2.17
CA ILE A 29 12.78 2.30 -2.70
C ILE A 29 12.59 1.72 -4.11
N ILE A 30 11.43 1.11 -4.35
CA ILE A 30 11.09 0.47 -5.62
C ILE A 30 9.97 1.27 -6.30
N LYS A 31 10.16 1.61 -7.58
CA LYS A 31 9.06 2.06 -8.43
C LYS A 31 8.25 0.84 -8.88
N VAL A 32 7.08 0.65 -8.26
CA VAL A 32 6.18 -0.46 -8.58
C VAL A 32 5.69 -0.36 -10.02
N THR A 33 5.93 -1.39 -10.82
CA THR A 33 5.41 -1.52 -12.20
C THR A 33 4.13 -2.36 -12.25
N ALA A 34 4.04 -3.36 -11.37
CA ALA A 34 2.87 -4.21 -11.19
C ALA A 34 2.78 -4.67 -9.73
N THR A 35 1.55 -4.81 -9.24
CA THR A 35 1.20 -5.42 -7.96
C THR A 35 -0.15 -6.13 -8.13
N ALA A 36 -0.48 -7.06 -7.23
CA ALA A 36 -1.70 -7.86 -7.31
C ALA A 36 -2.47 -7.83 -6.00
N ILE A 37 -3.76 -8.13 -6.08
CA ILE A 37 -4.61 -8.38 -4.92
C ILE A 37 -4.46 -9.85 -4.53
N CYS A 38 -4.24 -10.11 -3.24
CA CYS A 38 -4.18 -11.44 -2.68
C CYS A 38 -5.48 -11.79 -1.97
N GLY A 39 -5.80 -13.08 -1.85
CA GLY A 39 -6.93 -13.53 -1.03
C GLY A 39 -6.78 -13.13 0.44
N SER A 40 -5.55 -12.94 0.94
CA SER A 40 -5.32 -12.47 2.30
C SER A 40 -5.81 -11.05 2.56
N ASP A 41 -5.91 -10.22 1.53
CA ASP A 41 -6.36 -8.82 1.66
C ASP A 41 -7.85 -8.77 2.05
N LEU A 42 -8.62 -9.81 1.71
CA LEU A 42 -10.02 -9.95 2.10
C LEU A 42 -10.20 -10.04 3.61
N HIS A 43 -9.21 -10.52 4.36
CA HIS A 43 -9.27 -10.57 5.82
C HIS A 43 -9.32 -9.18 6.48
N LEU A 44 -8.85 -8.14 5.78
CA LEU A 44 -8.95 -6.74 6.23
C LEU A 44 -10.17 -6.03 5.63
N TYR A 45 -10.55 -6.41 4.41
CA TYR A 45 -11.67 -5.79 3.70
C TYR A 45 -13.03 -6.20 4.26
N ASP A 46 -13.20 -7.48 4.65
CA ASP A 46 -14.46 -8.06 5.16
C ASP A 46 -14.55 -8.11 6.70
#